data_AF-A0A7S0JK56-F1
#
_entry.id   AF-A0A7S0JK56-F1
#
_cell.length_a   1.000
_cell.length_b   1.000
_cell.length_c   1.000
_cell.angle_alpha   90.00
_cell.angle_beta   90.00
_cell.angle_gamma   90.00
#
_symmetry.space_group_name_H-M   'P 1'
#
loop_
_entity.id
_entity.type
_entity.pdbx_description
1 polymer ?
#
loop_
_entity_poly.entity_id
_entity_poly.type
_entity_poly.pdbx_seq_one_letter_code
_entity_poly.pdbx_strand_id
1 'polypeptide(L)'
;ALVARRSKRFEREKTPENERLRSKFHLEEDALILQEYNCALIYADGSSKGKLYVTQHYLCFSGSLFGKDTKAVYPLEDVVTLEPTDSPAPNSMLMTSTSSEERFTFLAGRQHAMSTI
;
A
#
# COMPACT_ATOMS: atom_id res chain seq x y z
N ALA A 1 26.05 -15.65 8.06
CA ALA A 1 24.63 -15.47 7.68
C ALA A 1 23.99 -14.20 8.27
N LEU A 2 24.14 -13.92 9.58
CA LEU A 2 23.53 -12.77 10.25
C LEU A 2 24.05 -11.40 9.72
N VAL A 3 25.36 -11.28 9.51
CA VAL A 3 26.01 -10.04 9.02
C VAL A 3 25.50 -9.64 7.64
N ALA A 4 25.44 -10.57 6.68
CA ALA A 4 24.95 -10.32 5.32
C ALA A 4 23.44 -9.96 5.26
N ARG A 5 22.63 -10.49 6.19
CA ARG A 5 21.21 -10.11 6.34
C ARG A 5 21.07 -8.68 6.87
N ARG A 6 21.94 -8.28 7.80
CA ARG A 6 21.95 -6.93 8.39
C ARG A 6 22.36 -5.87 7.38
N SER A 7 23.40 -6.11 6.58
CA SER A 7 23.83 -5.19 5.51
C SER A 7 22.78 -5.04 4.40
N LYS A 8 22.12 -6.13 3.96
CA LYS A 8 21.02 -6.03 2.98
C LYS A 8 19.77 -5.29 3.48
N ARG A 9 19.55 -5.24 4.79
CA ARG A 9 18.46 -4.46 5.40
C ARG A 9 18.84 -2.98 5.45
N PHE A 10 20.06 -2.68 5.89
CA PHE A 10 20.61 -1.32 5.95
C PHE A 10 20.67 -0.64 4.58
N GLU A 11 21.03 -1.37 3.52
CA GLU A 11 21.03 -0.87 2.13
C GLU A 11 19.60 -0.53 1.66
N ARG A 12 18.61 -1.34 2.02
CA ARG A 12 17.20 -1.05 1.73
C ARG A 12 16.71 0.15 2.54
N GLU A 13 17.22 0.38 3.74
CA GLU A 13 16.81 1.49 4.60
C GLU A 13 17.09 2.90 4.06
N LYS A 14 18.06 3.03 3.14
CA LYS A 14 18.52 4.33 2.61
C LYS A 14 18.18 4.59 1.15
N THR A 15 17.19 3.89 0.59
CA THR A 15 16.78 4.21 -0.78
C THR A 15 16.08 5.57 -0.82
N PRO A 16 16.30 6.39 -1.87
CA PRO A 16 15.58 7.65 -2.05
C PRO A 16 14.06 7.48 -2.10
N GLU A 17 13.59 6.30 -2.48
CA GLU A 17 12.16 5.95 -2.50
C GLU A 17 11.57 5.86 -1.08
N ASN A 18 12.32 5.28 -0.13
CA ASN A 18 11.88 5.21 1.27
C ASN A 18 11.84 6.59 1.92
N GLU A 19 12.84 7.44 1.65
CA GLU A 19 12.82 8.84 2.11
C GLU A 19 11.62 9.61 1.55
N ARG A 20 11.33 9.42 0.25
CA ARG A 20 10.14 10.01 -0.39
C ARG A 20 8.84 9.49 0.22
N LEU A 21 8.73 8.20 0.51
CA LEU A 21 7.55 7.63 1.15
C LEU A 21 7.32 8.24 2.53
N ARG A 22 8.36 8.23 3.36
CA ARG A 22 8.33 8.79 4.73
C ARG A 22 7.93 10.26 4.71
N SER A 23 8.55 11.04 3.82
CA SER A 23 8.20 12.45 3.64
C SER A 23 6.76 12.63 3.14
N LYS A 24 6.31 11.78 2.20
CA LYS A 24 4.99 11.88 1.57
C LYS A 24 3.83 11.56 2.50
N PHE A 25 4.04 10.63 3.43
CA PHE A 25 3.03 10.09 4.33
C PHE A 25 3.30 10.44 5.80
N HIS A 26 4.35 11.20 6.10
CA HIS A 26 4.79 11.55 7.45
C HIS A 26 4.99 10.33 8.36
N LEU A 27 5.65 9.29 7.82
CA LEU A 27 5.92 8.03 8.53
C LEU A 27 7.23 8.08 9.31
N GLU A 28 7.37 7.16 10.26
CA GLU A 28 8.59 6.96 11.05
C GLU A 28 9.80 6.55 10.19
N GLU A 29 11.01 6.76 10.74
CA GLU A 29 12.27 6.56 10.03
C GLU A 29 12.55 5.09 9.64
N ASP A 30 11.85 4.13 10.22
CA ASP A 30 12.03 2.71 9.93
C ASP A 30 11.02 2.19 8.89
N ALA A 31 10.13 3.03 8.37
CA ALA A 31 9.19 2.63 7.32
C ALA A 31 9.94 2.35 6.01
N LEU A 32 9.83 1.12 5.51
CA LEU A 32 10.49 0.63 4.29
C LEU A 32 9.47 0.10 3.31
N ILE A 33 9.56 0.53 2.06
CA ILE A 33 8.81 -0.06 0.96
C ILE A 33 9.31 -1.49 0.77
N LEU A 34 8.44 -2.45 1.04
CA LEU A 34 8.63 -3.86 0.73
C LEU A 34 8.14 -4.16 -0.68
N GLN A 35 7.00 -3.56 -1.05
CA GLN A 35 6.38 -3.78 -2.34
C GLN A 35 5.50 -2.59 -2.76
N GLU A 36 5.40 -2.36 -4.07
CA GLU A 36 4.48 -1.39 -4.65
C GLU A 36 3.52 -2.06 -5.62
N TYR A 37 2.29 -1.56 -5.66
CA TYR A 37 1.27 -2.01 -6.61
C TYR A 37 0.53 -0.83 -7.22
N ASN A 38 0.46 -0.80 -8.55
CA ASN A 38 -0.40 0.14 -9.26
C ASN A 38 -1.86 -0.28 -9.07
N CYS A 39 -2.67 0.61 -8.52
CA CYS A 39 -4.06 0.33 -8.21
C CYS A 39 -4.93 1.58 -8.33
N ALA A 40 -6.24 1.39 -8.14
CA ALA A 40 -7.18 2.48 -7.93
C ALA A 40 -7.99 2.23 -6.66
N LEU A 41 -8.12 3.24 -5.82
CA LEU A 41 -9.03 3.24 -4.67
C LEU A 41 -10.42 3.70 -5.14
N ILE A 42 -11.44 2.89 -4.86
CA ILE A 42 -12.80 3.10 -5.34
C ILE A 42 -13.61 3.88 -4.31
N TYR A 43 -14.16 5.01 -4.73
CA TYR A 43 -15.07 5.85 -3.95
C TYR A 43 -16.49 5.76 -4.53
N ALA A 44 -17.48 6.33 -3.82
CA ALA A 44 -18.87 6.33 -4.28
C ALA A 44 -19.06 7.13 -5.59
N ASP A 45 -18.28 8.19 -5.78
CA ASP A 45 -18.39 9.16 -6.88
C ASP A 45 -17.27 9.02 -7.94
N GLY A 46 -16.37 8.05 -7.79
CA GLY A 46 -15.26 7.88 -8.71
C GLY A 46 -14.19 6.91 -8.25
N SER A 47 -13.02 6.99 -8.87
CA SER A 47 -11.85 6.20 -8.46
C SER A 47 -10.59 7.05 -8.48
N SER A 48 -9.79 6.91 -7.43
CA SER A 48 -8.48 7.52 -7.39
C SER A 48 -7.45 6.56 -7.94
N LYS A 49 -6.83 6.89 -9.09
CA LYS A 49 -5.75 6.09 -9.66
C LYS A 49 -4.43 6.44 -8.98
N GLY A 50 -3.68 5.42 -8.58
CA GLY A 50 -2.49 5.62 -7.78
C GLY A 50 -1.66 4.36 -7.54
N LYS A 51 -0.95 4.38 -6.41
CA LYS A 51 -0.11 3.30 -5.93
C LYS A 51 -0.45 2.95 -4.48
N LEU A 52 -0.46 1.66 -4.21
CA LEU A 52 -0.44 1.10 -2.87
C LEU A 52 0.99 0.67 -2.54
N TYR A 53 1.50 1.15 -1.42
CA TYR A 53 2.82 0.84 -0.89
C TYR A 53 2.63 -0.07 0.33
N VAL A 54 3.27 -1.24 0.30
CA VAL A 54 3.32 -2.17 1.42
C VAL A 54 4.63 -1.94 2.15
N THR A 55 4.55 -1.63 3.44
CA THR A 55 5.71 -1.48 4.32
C THR A 55 5.70 -2.51 5.44
N GLN A 56 6.65 -2.43 6.37
CA GLN A 56 6.68 -3.33 7.53
C GLN A 56 5.52 -3.09 8.51
N HIS A 57 5.02 -1.86 8.61
CA HIS A 57 4.03 -1.47 9.62
C HIS A 57 2.78 -0.80 9.05
N TYR A 58 2.80 -0.41 7.77
CA TYR A 58 1.73 0.37 7.15
C TYR A 58 1.44 -0.09 5.72
N LEU A 59 0.16 -0.02 5.34
CA LEU A 59 -0.28 0.12 3.96
C LEU A 59 -0.52 1.60 3.67
N CYS A 60 0.16 2.14 2.66
CA CYS A 60 -0.01 3.52 2.26
C CYS A 60 -0.57 3.59 0.85
N PHE A 61 -1.63 4.35 0.63
CA PHE A 61 -2.15 4.62 -0.70
C PHE A 61 -1.89 6.07 -1.08
N SER A 62 -1.44 6.32 -2.30
CA SER A 62 -1.50 7.66 -2.87
C SER A 62 -1.91 7.63 -4.33
N GLY A 63 -2.87 8.49 -4.66
CA GLY A 63 -3.36 8.66 -6.02
C GLY A 63 -3.90 10.06 -6.25
N SER A 64 -4.63 10.21 -7.35
CA SER A 64 -5.35 11.44 -7.69
C SER A 64 -6.79 11.13 -8.07
N LEU A 65 -7.74 11.91 -7.56
CA LEU A 65 -9.16 11.87 -7.91
C LEU A 65 -9.56 13.27 -8.40
N PHE A 66 -10.01 13.36 -9.65
CA PHE A 66 -10.36 14.64 -10.30
C PHE A 66 -9.26 15.72 -10.18
N GLY A 67 -7.99 15.32 -10.31
CA GLY A 67 -6.84 16.22 -10.22
C GLY A 67 -6.47 16.64 -8.80
N LYS A 68 -7.19 16.16 -7.77
CA LYS A 68 -6.84 16.37 -6.37
C LYS A 68 -6.06 15.17 -5.84
N ASP A 69 -4.97 15.44 -5.14
CA ASP A 69 -4.19 14.40 -4.47
C ASP A 69 -5.03 13.74 -3.38
N THR A 70 -4.97 12.42 -3.34
CA THR A 70 -5.54 11.60 -2.26
C THR A 70 -4.44 10.75 -1.66
N LYS A 71 -4.49 10.60 -0.34
CA LYS A 71 -3.54 9.80 0.44
C LYS A 71 -4.29 9.09 1.56
N ALA A 72 -3.89 7.86 1.84
CA ALA A 72 -4.36 7.12 3.00
C ALA A 72 -3.21 6.32 3.61
N VAL A 73 -3.25 6.12 4.93
CA VAL A 73 -2.29 5.33 5.68
C VAL A 73 -3.09 4.43 6.61
N TYR A 74 -2.87 3.13 6.51
CA TYR A 74 -3.50 2.12 7.35
C TYR A 74 -2.39 1.38 8.10
N PRO A 75 -2.35 1.44 9.44
CA PRO A 75 -1.49 0.58 10.24
C PRO A 75 -1.82 -0.89 9.95
N LEU A 76 -0.81 -1.73 9.74
CA LEU A 76 -1.03 -3.16 9.46
C LEU A 76 -1.66 -3.88 10.64
N GLU A 77 -1.43 -3.40 11.86
CA GLU A 77 -2.11 -3.92 13.07
C GLU A 77 -3.63 -3.70 13.06
N ASP A 78 -4.09 -2.69 12.32
CA ASP A 78 -5.51 -2.40 12.14
C ASP A 78 -6.13 -3.14 10.95
N VAL A 79 -5.33 -3.74 10.06
CA VAL A 79 -5.85 -4.49 8.91
C VAL A 79 -6.33 -5.87 9.37
N VAL A 80 -7.63 -6.11 9.22
CA VAL A 80 -8.29 -7.33 9.69
C VAL A 80 -8.34 -8.38 8.58
N THR A 81 -8.76 -7.99 7.38
CA THR A 81 -8.86 -8.92 6.24
C THR A 81 -8.49 -8.26 4.91
N LEU A 82 -8.02 -9.10 3.99
CA LEU A 82 -7.78 -8.76 2.59
C LEU A 82 -8.37 -9.86 1.71
N GLU A 83 -9.50 -9.57 1.07
CA GLU A 83 -10.26 -10.58 0.34
C GLU A 83 -10.46 -10.19 -1.13
N PRO A 84 -10.43 -11.16 -2.08
CA PRO A 84 -10.88 -10.87 -3.43
C PRO A 84 -12.38 -10.57 -3.36
N THR A 85 -12.82 -9.51 -4.02
CA THR A 85 -14.23 -9.17 -4.10
C THR A 85 -14.70 -9.27 -5.53
N ASP A 86 -15.92 -9.79 -5.71
CA ASP A 86 -16.63 -9.66 -6.97
C ASP A 86 -16.98 -8.19 -7.17
N SER A 87 -16.43 -7.61 -8.23
CA SER A 87 -16.64 -6.23 -8.63
C SER A 87 -16.63 -6.18 -10.16
N PRO A 88 -17.36 -5.23 -10.78
CA PRO A 88 -17.30 -5.04 -12.23
C PRO A 88 -15.87 -4.75 -12.73
N ALA A 89 -15.00 -4.24 -11.86
CA ALA A 89 -13.60 -4.04 -12.16
C ALA A 89 -12.79 -5.32 -11.90
N PRO A 90 -11.96 -5.77 -12.86
CA PRO A 90 -11.13 -6.95 -12.67
C PRO A 90 -10.09 -6.69 -11.58
N ASN A 91 -9.67 -7.75 -10.89
CA ASN A 91 -8.63 -7.69 -9.86
C ASN A 91 -8.95 -6.76 -8.67
N SER A 92 -10.22 -6.69 -8.27
CA SER A 92 -10.58 -6.00 -7.03
C SER A 92 -10.26 -6.83 -5.79
N MET A 93 -9.96 -6.11 -4.71
CA MET A 93 -9.70 -6.57 -3.36
C MET A 93 -10.44 -5.66 -2.39
N LEU A 94 -11.07 -6.23 -1.38
CA LEU A 94 -11.61 -5.52 -0.24
C LEU A 94 -10.60 -5.62 0.90
N MET A 95 -10.19 -4.47 1.43
CA MET A 95 -9.43 -4.38 2.68
C MET A 95 -10.38 -3.93 3.77
N THR A 96 -10.52 -4.73 4.81
CA THR A 96 -11.25 -4.34 6.01
C THR A 96 -10.24 -4.06 7.11
N SER A 97 -10.31 -2.87 7.69
CA SER A 97 -9.59 -2.49 8.89
C SER A 97 -10.53 -2.44 10.09
N THR A 98 -9.98 -2.18 11.28
CA THR A 98 -10.76 -1.95 12.51
C THR A 98 -11.72 -0.77 12.41
N SER A 99 -11.51 0.16 11.47
CA SER A 99 -12.26 1.42 11.37
C SER A 99 -12.91 1.69 10.00
N SER A 100 -12.46 1.03 8.94
CA SER A 100 -12.95 1.28 7.58
C SER A 100 -12.87 0.06 6.67
N GLU A 101 -13.66 0.09 5.60
CA GLU A 101 -13.56 -0.85 4.49
C GLU A 101 -13.21 -0.11 3.21
N GLU A 102 -12.17 -0.57 2.53
CA GLU A 102 -11.62 0.08 1.34
C GLU A 102 -11.54 -0.89 0.18
N ARG A 103 -11.98 -0.46 -1.00
CA ARG A 103 -11.94 -1.29 -2.21
C ARG A 103 -10.83 -0.82 -3.12
N PHE A 104 -9.85 -1.69 -3.34
CA PHE A 104 -8.75 -1.46 -4.28
C PHE A 104 -8.93 -2.31 -5.53
N THR A 105 -8.70 -1.72 -6.69
CA THR A 105 -8.64 -2.41 -7.99
C THR A 105 -7.23 -2.38 -8.51
N PHE A 106 -6.59 -3.54 -8.65
CA PHE A 106 -5.19 -3.66 -9.03
C PHE A 106 -5.03 -3.79 -10.55
N LEU A 107 -4.10 -3.04 -11.14
CA LEU A 107 -3.81 -3.17 -12.57
C LEU A 107 -3.09 -4.51 -12.86
N ALA A 108 -2.20 -4.93 -11.97
CA ALA A 108 -1.48 -6.19 -12.01
C ALA A 108 -1.06 -6.59 -10.59
N GLY A 109 -0.67 -7.87 -10.40
CA GLY A 109 -0.05 -8.32 -9.15
C GLY A 109 -1.01 -8.54 -7.97
N ARG A 110 -2.34 -8.54 -8.17
CA ARG A 110 -3.32 -8.78 -7.09
C ARG A 110 -3.01 -10.03 -6.26
N GLN A 111 -2.75 -11.16 -6.92
CA GLN A 111 -2.46 -12.41 -6.20
C GLN A 111 -1.21 -12.29 -5.33
N HIS A 112 -0.19 -11.58 -5.80
CA HIS A 112 1.01 -11.32 -5.01
C HIS A 112 0.75 -10.35 -3.86
N ALA A 113 -0.07 -9.32 -4.07
CA ALA A 113 -0.50 -8.40 -3.00
C ALA A 113 -1.20 -9.16 -1.87
N MET A 114 -2.14 -10.04 -2.22
CA MET A 114 -2.87 -10.87 -1.26
C MET A 114 -2.00 -11.85 -0.48
N SER A 115 -0.90 -12.33 -1.06
CA SER A 115 -0.03 -13.30 -0.38
C SER A 115 1.07 -12.65 0.46
N THR A 116 1.28 -11.34 0.30
CA THR A 116 2.44 -10.62 0.85
C THR A 116 2.06 -9.72 2.02
N ILE A 117 0.83 -9.18 1.99
CA ILE A 117 0.23 -8.40 3.07
C ILE A 117 -0.47 -9.38 4.01
#